data_AF-A0A286EJD4-F1
#
_entry.id   AF-A0A286EJD4-F1
#
_cell.length_a   1.000
_cell.length_b   1.000
_cell.length_c   1.000
_cell.angle_alpha   90.00
_cell.angle_beta   90.00
_cell.angle_gamma   90.00
#
_symmetry.space_group_name_H-M   'P 1'
#
loop_
_entity.id
_entity.type
_entity.pdbx_description
1 polymer ?
#
loop_
_entity_poly.entity_id
_entity_poly.type
_entity_poly.pdbx_seq_one_letter_code
_entity_poly.pdbx_strand_id
1 'polypeptide(L)'
;MAARLIGFAILGIVLFIALLAAVYLISKSRQPNGGRREKDISVRPSLWWADSRAINEGHATEFSIIRVDQRTQEVLERRILSRIANSLPDYQARLDAEQDKAYEIARTANVGLYRR
;
A
#
# COMPACT_ATOMS: atom_id res chain seq x y z
N MET A 1 -44.14 34.57 -14.82
CA MET A 1 -42.65 34.60 -14.88
C MET A 1 -41.98 33.80 -13.76
N ALA A 2 -42.50 33.82 -12.52
CA ALA A 2 -41.94 33.10 -11.37
C ALA A 2 -41.78 31.57 -11.57
N ALA A 3 -42.75 30.90 -12.20
CA ALA A 3 -42.66 29.45 -12.45
C ALA A 3 -41.49 29.05 -13.39
N ARG A 4 -41.13 29.92 -14.34
CA ARG A 4 -39.97 29.70 -15.23
C ARG A 4 -38.65 29.86 -14.46
N LEU A 5 -38.57 30.87 -13.58
CA LEU A 5 -37.43 31.09 -12.68
C LEU A 5 -37.18 29.90 -11.74
N ILE A 6 -38.24 29.32 -11.18
CA ILE A 6 -38.15 28.12 -10.33
C ILE A 6 -37.67 26.92 -11.14
N GLY A 7 -38.18 26.73 -12.36
CA GLY A 7 -37.72 25.67 -13.26
C GLY A 7 -36.24 25.77 -13.59
N PHE A 8 -35.73 26.97 -13.88
CA PHE A 8 -34.30 27.21 -14.13
C PHE A 8 -33.43 26.98 -12.88
N ALA A 9 -33.92 27.35 -11.69
CA ALA A 9 -33.21 27.11 -10.45
C ALA A 9 -33.06 25.60 -10.15
N ILE A 10 -34.11 24.82 -10.37
CA ILE A 10 -34.07 23.36 -10.20
C ILE A 10 -33.10 22.72 -11.19
N LEU A 11 -33.17 23.13 -12.47
CA LEU A 11 -32.25 22.65 -13.50
C LEU A 11 -30.79 22.98 -13.17
N GLY A 12 -30.52 24.19 -12.66
CA GLY A 12 -29.19 24.61 -12.23
C GLY A 12 -28.66 23.76 -11.06
N ILE A 13 -29.49 23.45 -10.08
CA ILE A 13 -29.11 22.61 -8.93
C ILE A 13 -28.79 21.18 -9.39
N VAL A 14 -29.60 20.61 -10.27
CA VAL A 14 -29.36 19.25 -10.80
C VAL A 14 -28.05 19.19 -11.58
N LEU A 15 -27.78 20.18 -12.43
CA LEU A 15 -26.51 20.31 -13.16
C LEU A 15 -25.32 20.45 -12.22
N PHE A 16 -25.45 21.23 -11.15
CA PHE A 16 -24.40 21.42 -10.16
C PHE A 16 -24.09 20.12 -9.39
N ILE A 17 -25.11 19.37 -8.98
CA ILE A 17 -24.93 18.06 -8.32
C ILE A 17 -24.26 17.07 -9.27
N ALA A 18 -24.67 17.03 -10.54
CA ALA A 18 -24.05 16.17 -11.55
C ALA A 18 -22.57 16.51 -11.76
N LEU A 19 -22.22 17.80 -11.79
CA LEU A 19 -20.84 18.28 -11.87
C LEU A 19 -20.02 17.82 -10.66
N LEU A 20 -20.55 17.99 -9.44
CA LEU A 20 -19.88 17.57 -8.21
C LEU A 20 -19.64 16.05 -8.19
N ALA A 21 -20.63 15.26 -8.62
CA ALA A 21 -20.48 13.81 -8.72
C ALA A 21 -19.40 13.41 -9.73
N ALA A 22 -19.36 14.06 -10.89
CA ALA A 22 -18.34 13.81 -11.91
C ALA A 22 -16.93 14.15 -11.39
N VAL A 23 -16.77 15.32 -10.76
CA VAL A 23 -15.49 15.74 -10.14
C VAL A 23 -15.07 14.78 -9.04
N TYR A 24 -16.00 14.34 -8.19
CA TYR A 24 -15.72 13.35 -7.14
C TYR A 24 -15.26 12.01 -7.72
N LEU A 25 -15.94 11.49 -8.74
CA LEU A 25 -15.57 10.23 -9.39
C LEU A 25 -14.21 10.32 -10.08
N ILE A 26 -13.91 11.45 -10.74
CA ILE A 26 -12.60 11.70 -11.37
C ILE A 26 -11.50 11.87 -10.32
N SER A 27 -11.77 12.58 -9.23
CA SER A 27 -10.81 12.72 -8.11
C SER A 27 -10.49 11.37 -7.48
N LYS A 28 -11.52 10.53 -7.28
CA LYS A 28 -11.37 9.16 -6.76
C LYS A 28 -10.58 8.26 -7.71
N SER A 29 -10.78 8.36 -9.02
CA SER A 29 -10.05 7.55 -10.00
C SER A 29 -8.62 8.03 -10.24
N ARG A 30 -8.35 9.32 -10.04
CA ARG A 30 -7.00 9.91 -10.12
C ARG A 30 -6.18 9.76 -8.84
N GLN A 31 -6.76 9.30 -7.74
CA GLN A 31 -5.99 8.78 -6.60
C GLN A 31 -5.63 7.32 -6.90
N PRO A 32 -4.36 7.00 -7.27
CA PRO A 32 -3.97 5.61 -7.55
C PRO A 32 -3.98 4.74 -6.29
N ASN A 33 -4.22 5.36 -5.12
CA ASN A 33 -4.30 4.77 -3.79
C ASN A 33 -5.44 5.43 -3.00
N GLY A 34 -6.65 5.47 -3.56
CA GLY A 34 -7.83 6.00 -2.87
C GLY A 34 -7.94 5.48 -1.43
N GLY A 35 -7.77 6.37 -0.46
CA GLY A 35 -8.06 6.08 0.94
C GLY A 35 -6.97 5.39 1.77
N ARG A 36 -5.72 5.28 1.32
CA ARG A 36 -4.62 5.24 2.30
C ARG A 36 -4.48 6.67 2.85
N ARG A 37 -5.34 7.02 3.82
CA ARG A 37 -4.84 7.80 4.96
C ARG A 37 -3.47 7.19 5.26
N GLU A 38 -2.45 7.99 5.51
CA GLU A 38 -1.42 7.54 6.43
C GLU A 38 -2.21 7.12 7.68
N LYS A 39 -2.62 5.84 7.72
CA LYS A 39 -3.37 5.21 8.81
C LYS A 39 -2.31 5.28 9.87
N ASP A 40 -2.33 6.31 10.71
CA ASP A 40 -1.28 6.62 11.67
C ASP A 40 -0.68 5.32 12.21
N ILE A 41 0.40 4.86 11.54
CA ILE A 41 0.83 3.45 11.63
C ILE A 41 1.54 3.27 12.98
N SER A 42 1.77 4.39 13.68
CA SER A 42 2.33 4.48 15.01
C SER A 42 1.47 3.82 16.08
N VAL A 43 0.13 3.76 15.92
CA VAL A 43 -0.78 3.37 17.04
C VAL A 43 -1.29 1.92 16.94
N ARG A 44 -1.23 1.28 15.77
CA ARG A 44 -1.79 -0.07 15.60
C ARG A 44 -0.79 -1.15 16.00
N PRO A 45 -1.18 -2.10 16.88
CA PRO A 45 -0.33 -3.25 17.21
C PRO A 45 -0.03 -4.02 15.92
N SER A 46 1.24 -4.02 15.54
CA SER A 46 1.71 -4.52 14.25
C SER A 46 3.10 -5.13 14.39
N LEU A 47 3.42 -6.05 13.49
CA LEU A 47 4.70 -6.75 13.46
C LEU A 47 5.33 -6.65 12.08
N TRP A 48 6.64 -6.54 12.05
CA TRP A 48 7.46 -6.70 10.87
C TRP A 48 7.77 -8.18 10.63
N TRP A 49 7.61 -8.61 9.39
CA TRP A 49 7.87 -9.97 8.90
C TRP A 49 8.78 -9.89 7.68
N ALA A 50 9.63 -10.90 7.50
CA ALA A 50 10.34 -11.10 6.23
C ALA A 50 9.38 -11.71 5.20
N ASP A 51 9.46 -11.22 3.97
CA ASP A 51 8.65 -11.68 2.84
C ASP A 51 9.50 -11.75 1.58
N SER A 52 9.27 -12.77 0.76
CA SER A 52 9.98 -12.99 -0.50
C SER A 52 8.98 -13.36 -1.59
N ARG A 53 9.18 -12.82 -2.80
CA ARG A 53 8.35 -13.19 -3.95
C ARG A 53 9.16 -13.30 -5.22
N ALA A 54 8.74 -14.23 -6.07
CA ALA A 54 9.20 -14.28 -7.46
C ALA A 54 8.67 -13.06 -8.21
N ILE A 55 9.56 -12.41 -8.96
CA ILE A 55 9.27 -11.28 -9.85
C ILE A 55 9.78 -11.60 -11.25
N ASN A 56 9.37 -10.81 -12.25
CA ASN A 56 9.78 -10.97 -13.64
C ASN A 56 9.59 -12.41 -14.12
N GLU A 57 8.38 -12.95 -13.99
CA GLU A 57 8.03 -14.32 -14.42
C GLU A 57 8.88 -15.44 -13.78
N GLY A 58 9.48 -15.17 -12.61
CA GLY A 58 10.33 -16.13 -11.92
C GLY A 58 11.80 -16.08 -12.34
N HIS A 59 12.23 -15.03 -13.03
CA HIS A 59 13.66 -14.79 -13.33
C HIS A 59 14.42 -14.11 -12.19
N ALA A 60 13.72 -13.56 -11.20
CA ALA A 60 14.35 -12.97 -10.02
C ALA A 60 13.47 -13.14 -8.78
N THR A 61 14.09 -13.10 -7.62
CA THR A 61 13.44 -13.12 -6.31
C THR A 61 13.66 -11.79 -5.62
N GLU A 62 12.56 -11.15 -5.20
CA GLU A 62 12.56 -9.91 -4.44
C GLU A 62 12.39 -10.21 -2.96
N PHE A 63 13.29 -9.70 -2.13
CA PHE A 63 13.23 -9.79 -0.68
C PHE A 63 12.75 -8.47 -0.09
N SER A 64 11.85 -8.55 0.88
CA SER A 64 11.25 -7.40 1.53
C SER A 64 10.96 -7.70 2.99
N ILE A 65 10.75 -6.64 3.77
CA ILE A 65 10.06 -6.73 5.05
C ILE A 65 8.69 -6.10 4.92
N ILE A 66 7.68 -6.74 5.50
CA ILE A 66 6.31 -6.24 5.52
C ILE A 66 5.88 -5.96 6.96
N ARG A 67 5.18 -4.86 7.17
CA ARG A 67 4.53 -4.55 8.44
C ARG A 67 3.08 -5.02 8.35
N VAL A 68 2.69 -5.91 9.24
CA VAL A 68 1.38 -6.56 9.26
C VAL A 68 0.63 -6.15 10.51
N ASP A 69 -0.64 -5.77 10.37
CA ASP A 69 -1.54 -5.53 11.49
C ASP A 69 -1.84 -6.85 12.20
N GLN A 70 -1.62 -6.94 13.52
CA GLN A 70 -1.79 -8.21 14.24
C GLN A 70 -3.25 -8.69 14.26
N ARG A 71 -4.22 -7.76 14.20
CA ARG A 71 -5.64 -8.09 14.34
C ARG A 71 -6.27 -8.42 13.01
N THR A 72 -6.01 -7.60 11.98
CA THR A 72 -6.65 -7.78 10.66
C THR A 72 -5.79 -8.57 9.69
N GLN A 73 -4.52 -8.82 10.01
CA GLN A 73 -3.54 -9.44 9.11
C GLN A 73 -3.36 -8.65 7.80
N GLU A 74 -3.76 -7.38 7.77
CA GLU A 74 -3.55 -6.49 6.64
C GLU A 74 -2.07 -6.08 6.57
N VAL A 75 -1.53 -6.07 5.34
CA VAL A 75 -0.20 -5.48 5.08
C VAL A 75 -0.33 -3.96 5.10
N LEU A 76 0.26 -3.35 6.14
CA LEU A 76 0.30 -1.92 6.37
C LEU A 76 1.42 -1.24 5.56
N GLU A 77 2.59 -1.86 5.53
CA GLU A 77 3.78 -1.33 4.88
C GLU A 77 4.60 -2.46 4.24
N ARG A 78 5.30 -2.17 3.15
CA ARG A 78 6.27 -3.07 2.52
C ARG A 78 7.53 -2.29 2.18
N ARG A 79 8.69 -2.79 2.59
CA ARG A 79 10.00 -2.23 2.27
C ARG A 79 10.83 -3.27 1.53
N ILE A 80 11.20 -2.95 0.30
CA ILE A 80 12.04 -3.82 -0.52
C ILE A 80 13.48 -3.67 -0.05
N LEU A 81 14.15 -4.80 0.20
CA LEU A 81 15.53 -4.85 0.65
C LEU A 81 16.48 -5.09 -0.51
N SER A 82 16.20 -6.13 -1.30
CA SER A 82 17.09 -6.57 -2.38
C SER A 82 16.34 -7.38 -3.42
N ARG A 83 17.00 -7.57 -4.58
CA ARG A 83 16.54 -8.40 -5.67
C ARG A 83 17.69 -9.27 -6.13
N ILE A 84 17.47 -10.57 -6.25
CA ILE A 84 18.46 -11.53 -6.73
C ILE A 84 17.94 -12.14 -8.02
N ALA A 85 18.75 -12.10 -9.07
CA ALA A 85 18.45 -12.80 -10.31
C ALA A 85 18.70 -14.30 -10.17
N ASN A 86 17.78 -15.11 -10.66
CA ASN A 86 17.83 -16.57 -10.55
C ASN A 86 18.87 -17.18 -11.48
N SER A 87 19.41 -16.40 -12.42
CA SER A 87 20.47 -16.78 -13.35
C SER A 87 21.88 -16.74 -12.76
N LEU A 88 22.03 -16.29 -11.51
CA LEU A 88 23.33 -16.19 -10.87
C LEU A 88 23.86 -17.58 -10.46
N PRO A 89 25.17 -17.85 -10.66
CA PRO A 89 25.76 -19.15 -10.33
C PRO A 89 25.75 -19.46 -8.83
N ASP A 90 25.69 -18.43 -7.98
CA ASP A 90 25.64 -18.50 -6.52
C ASP A 90 24.23 -18.22 -5.96
N TYR A 91 23.19 -18.35 -6.80
CA TYR A 91 21.81 -17.98 -6.47
C TYR A 91 21.33 -18.53 -5.12
N GLN A 92 21.53 -19.82 -4.84
CA GLN A 92 21.04 -20.44 -3.60
C GLN A 92 21.72 -19.85 -2.35
N ALA A 93 23.05 -19.74 -2.37
CA ALA A 93 23.80 -19.19 -1.24
C ALA A 93 23.41 -17.72 -0.98
N ARG A 94 23.17 -16.96 -2.05
CA ARG A 94 22.69 -15.58 -1.95
C ARG A 94 21.25 -15.48 -1.46
N LEU A 95 20.40 -16.41 -1.87
CA LEU A 95 19.01 -16.49 -1.44
C LEU A 95 18.92 -16.70 0.07
N ASP A 96 19.66 -17.68 0.58
CA ASP A 96 19.71 -18.00 2.00
C ASP A 96 20.25 -16.80 2.80
N ALA A 97 21.34 -16.17 2.34
CA ALA A 97 21.94 -15.02 3.00
C ALA A 97 21.02 -13.78 3.03
N GLU A 98 20.33 -13.48 1.93
CA GLU A 98 19.38 -12.35 1.89
C GLU A 98 18.11 -12.63 2.70
N GLN A 99 17.69 -13.90 2.80
CA GLN A 99 16.58 -14.30 3.66
C GLN A 99 16.93 -14.13 5.14
N ASP A 100 18.11 -14.58 5.57
CA ASP A 100 18.61 -14.38 6.94
C ASP A 100 18.69 -12.90 7.30
N LYS A 101 19.23 -12.10 6.39
CA LYS A 101 19.30 -10.64 6.53
C LYS A 101 17.91 -10.02 6.67
N ALA A 102 16.94 -10.46 5.86
CA ALA A 102 15.56 -9.97 5.96
C ALA A 102 14.93 -10.31 7.31
N TYR A 103 15.17 -11.51 7.85
CA TYR A 103 14.72 -11.90 9.18
C TYR A 103 15.36 -11.07 10.29
N GLU A 104 16.66 -10.82 10.22
CA GLU A 104 17.38 -10.01 11.21
C GLU A 104 16.88 -8.56 11.24
N ILE A 105 16.66 -7.98 10.05
CA ILE A 105 16.11 -6.63 9.93
C ILE A 105 14.68 -6.58 10.49
N ALA A 106 13.83 -7.56 10.16
CA ALA A 106 12.46 -7.64 10.69
C ALA A 106 12.46 -7.77 12.22
N ARG A 107 13.33 -8.61 12.79
CA ARG A 107 13.51 -8.76 14.24
C ARG A 107 13.90 -7.44 14.89
N THR A 108 14.88 -6.74 14.33
CA THR A 108 15.35 -5.44 14.84
C THR A 108 14.26 -4.38 14.77
N ALA A 109 13.51 -4.34 13.66
CA ALA A 109 12.37 -3.44 13.50
C ALA A 109 11.25 -3.70 14.52
N ASN A 110 11.00 -4.97 14.86
CA ASN A 110 10.05 -5.35 15.91
C ASN A 110 10.51 -4.88 17.30
N VAL A 111 11.80 -5.03 17.65
CA VAL A 111 12.33 -4.50 18.93
C VAL A 111 12.14 -2.98 19.01
N GLY A 112 12.34 -2.26 17.90
CA GLY A 112 12.10 -0.82 17.83
C GLY A 112 10.64 -0.42 18.05
N LEU A 113 9.68 -1.29 17.71
CA LEU A 113 8.26 -1.07 17.99
C LEU A 113 7.90 -1.31 19.45
N TYR A 114 8.47 -2.33 20.11
CA TYR A 114 8.19 -2.62 21.53
C TYR A 114 8.75 -1.58 22.51
N ARG A 115 9.76 -0.80 22.09
CA ARG A 115 10.37 0.25 22.92
C ARG A 115 9.65 1.60 22.85
N ARG A 116 8.70 1.77 21.93
CA ARG A 116 7.90 2.99 21.75
C ARG A 116 6.53 2.82 22.41
#